data_AF-A0AAD0HPX5-F1
#
_entry.id   AF-A0AAD0HPX5-F1
#
_cell.length_a   1.000
_cell.length_b   1.000
_cell.length_c   1.000
_cell.angle_alpha   90.00
_cell.angle_beta   90.00
_cell.angle_gamma   90.00
#
_symmetry.space_group_name_H-M   'P 1'
#
loop_
_entity.id
_entity.type
_entity.pdbx_description
1 polymer ?
#
loop_
_entity_poly.entity_id
_entity_poly.type
_entity_poly.pdbx_seq_one_letter_code
_entity_poly.pdbx_strand_id
1 'polypeptide(L)' 'MNEPQRITLEKNDLFSADVEPGKIQVIVLDGINNTAHITEAPEHGHTIIETIKGKLDRIRFDYGFKFNK' A
#
# COMPACT_ATOMS: atom_id res chain seq x y z
N MET A 1 -3.02 1.04 -13.46
CA MET A 1 -2.10 0.04 -12.87
C MET A 1 -1.72 0.58 -11.50
N ASN A 2 -1.94 -0.17 -10.42
CA ASN A 2 -1.96 0.33 -9.03
C ASN A 2 -0.55 0.67 -8.50
N GLU A 3 0.12 1.64 -9.12
CA GLU A 3 1.37 2.18 -8.59
C GLU A 3 1.08 2.90 -7.26
N PRO A 4 1.79 2.57 -6.17
CA PRO A 4 1.58 3.22 -4.89
C PRO A 4 1.97 4.69 -4.96
N GLN A 5 1.07 5.58 -4.52
CA GLN A 5 1.37 6.98 -4.33
C GLN A 5 2.34 7.15 -3.16
N ARG A 6 3.48 7.81 -3.41
CA ARG A 6 4.46 8.16 -2.37
C ARG A 6 4.21 9.58 -1.85
N ILE A 7 4.26 9.74 -0.53
CA ILE A 7 4.16 11.02 0.17
C ILE A 7 5.36 11.15 1.10
N THR A 8 6.02 12.31 1.10
CA THR A 8 7.03 12.66 2.10
C THR A 8 6.34 13.31 3.29
N LEU A 9 6.73 12.92 4.50
CA LEU A 9 6.20 13.41 5.76
C LEU A 9 7.29 14.22 6.46
N GLU A 10 6.92 15.37 7.00
CA GLU A 10 7.82 16.10 7.90
C GLU A 10 7.76 15.49 9.30
N LYS A 11 8.79 15.78 10.10
CA LYS A 11 8.91 15.25 11.45
C LYS A 11 7.74 15.76 12.31
N ASN A 12 6.98 14.83 12.91
CA ASN A 12 5.77 15.06 13.70
C ASN A 12 4.53 15.50 12.90
N ASP A 13 4.52 15.30 11.58
CA ASP A 13 3.31 15.52 10.78
C ASP A 13 2.20 14.54 11.17
N LEU A 14 0.98 15.07 11.22
CA LEU A 14 -0.22 14.25 11.26
C LEU A 14 -0.48 13.70 9.85
N PHE A 15 -0.38 12.38 9.71
CA PHE A 15 -0.77 11.69 8.49
C PHE A 15 -2.25 11.31 8.55
N SER A 16 -3.01 11.68 7.53
CA SER A 16 -4.41 11.30 7.33
C SER A 16 -4.61 10.69 5.96
N ALA A 17 -5.49 9.69 5.86
CA ALA A 17 -5.93 9.12 4.60
C ALA A 17 -7.45 9.03 4.59
N ASP A 18 -8.05 9.33 3.44
CA ASP A 18 -9.50 9.26 3.25
C ASP A 18 -9.97 7.81 3.14
N VAL A 19 -11.02 7.48 3.89
CA VAL A 19 -11.68 6.17 3.80
C VAL A 19 -12.81 6.25 2.78
N GLU A 20 -12.61 5.63 1.63
CA GLU A 20 -13.63 5.54 0.57
C GLU A 20 -14.48 4.27 0.74
N PRO A 21 -15.83 4.37 0.72
CA PRO A 21 -16.70 3.21 0.80
C PRO A 21 -16.42 2.17 -0.29
N GLY A 22 -16.32 0.90 0.08
CA GLY A 22 -16.10 -0.21 -0.85
C GLY A 22 -14.65 -0.42 -1.27
N LYS A 23 -13.71 0.42 -0.84
CA LYS A 23 -12.28 0.27 -1.13
C LYS A 23 -11.51 -0.20 0.09
N ILE A 24 -10.50 -1.03 -0.16
CA ILE A 24 -9.49 -1.39 0.85
C ILE A 24 -8.19 -0.69 0.46
N GLN A 25 -7.72 0.22 1.31
CA GLN A 25 -6.44 0.89 1.13
C GLN A 25 -5.35 0.18 1.93
N VAL A 26 -4.15 0.11 1.36
CA VAL A 26 -2.93 -0.35 1.99
C VAL A 26 -1.99 0.84 2.12
N ILE A 27 -1.58 1.12 3.35
CA ILE A 27 -0.69 2.24 3.67
C ILE A 27 0.55 1.68 4.36
N VAL A 28 1.72 1.98 3.79
CA VAL A 28 3.04 1.60 4.35
C VAL A 28 3.73 2.87 4.82
N LEU A 29 4.02 2.93 6.13
CA LEU A 29 4.76 4.04 6.74
C LEU A 29 6.22 3.65 6.98
N ASP A 30 7.14 4.41 6.39
CA ASP A 30 8.60 4.28 6.58
C ASP A 30 9.10 5.42 7.47
N GLY A 31 9.35 5.12 8.75
CA GLY A 31 9.87 6.08 9.72
C GLY A 31 11.37 6.37 9.62
N ILE A 32 12.12 5.68 8.77
CA ILE A 32 13.55 5.99 8.54
C ILE A 32 13.67 7.18 7.58
N ASN A 33 12.89 7.17 6.51
CA ASN A 33 12.86 8.25 5.52
C ASN A 33 11.67 9.21 5.68
N ASN A 34 10.83 9.00 6.71
CA ASN A 34 9.57 9.71 6.92
C ASN A 34 8.72 9.76 5.64
N THR A 35 8.38 8.60 5.08
CA THR A 35 7.52 8.54 3.88
C THR A 35 6.35 7.59 4.05
N ALA A 36 5.21 7.91 3.43
CA ALA A 36 4.06 7.02 3.30
C ALA A 36 3.94 6.55 1.85
N HIS A 37 3.56 5.28 1.66
CA HIS A 37 3.17 4.73 0.38
C HIS A 37 1.73 4.22 0.48
N ILE A 38 0.85 4.70 -0.40
CA ILE A 38 -0.59 4.39 -0.38
C ILE A 38 -0.97 3.70 -1.68
N THR A 39 -1.70 2.60 -1.59
CA THR A 39 -2.27 1.92 -2.77
C THR A 39 -3.60 1.26 -2.42
N GLU A 40 -4.36 0.87 -3.43
CA GLU A 40 -5.61 0.13 -3.27
C GLU A 40 -5.33 -1.38 -3.38
N ALA A 41 -5.83 -2.15 -2.42
CA ALA A 41 -5.82 -3.61 -2.51
C ALA A 41 -6.77 -4.06 -3.62
N PRO A 42 -6.47 -5.18 -4.31
CA PRO A 42 -7.36 -5.70 -5.34
C PRO A 42 -8.65 -6.20 -4.68
N GLU A 43 -9.76 -6.14 -5.43
CA GLU A 43 -11.07 -6.62 -4.98
C GLU A 43 -11.01 -8.10 -4.52
N HIS A 44 -10.22 -8.91 -5.23
CA HIS A 44 -9.94 -10.30 -4.91
C HIS A 44 -8.45 -10.60 -5.06
N GLY A 45 -7.93 -11.46 -4.20
CA GLY A 45 -6.53 -11.90 -4.23
C GLY A 45 -5.74 -11.40 -3.02
N HIS A 46 -4.44 -11.22 -3.22
CA HIS A 46 -3.48 -10.87 -2.19
C HIS A 46 -2.74 -9.60 -2.55
N THR A 47 -2.53 -8.75 -1.55
CA THR A 47 -1.54 -7.67 -1.59
C THR A 47 -0.34 -8.12 -0.78
N ILE A 48 0.82 -8.25 -1.43
CA ILE A 48 2.08 -8.68 -0.82
C ILE A 48 3.03 -7.48 -0.76
N ILE A 49 3.42 -7.11 0.45
CA ILE A 49 4.34 -5.99 0.71
C ILE A 49 5.72 -6.57 0.98
N GLU A 50 6.71 -6.13 0.20
CA GLU A 50 8.11 -6.51 0.36
C GLU A 50 8.92 -5.28 0.73
N THR A 51 9.62 -5.36 1.87
CA THR A 51 10.40 -4.26 2.43
C THR A 51 11.86 -4.61 2.56
N ILE A 52 12.70 -3.58 2.46
CA ILE A 52 14.08 -3.60 2.91
C ILE A 52 14.27 -2.45 3.91
N LYS A 53 15.37 -2.46 4.67
CA LYS A 53 15.60 -1.44 5.71
C LYS A 53 15.49 -0.02 5.12
N GLY A 54 14.48 0.72 5.57
CA GLY A 54 14.23 2.11 5.13
C GLY A 54 13.89 2.21 3.65
N LYS A 55 13.12 1.28 3.10
CA LYS A 55 12.54 1.41 1.76
C LYS A 55 11.42 0.38 1.56
N LEU A 56 10.33 0.82 0.93
CA LEU A 56 9.39 -0.09 0.27
C LEU A 56 10.03 -0.58 -1.03
N ASP A 57 10.34 -1.87 -1.09
CA ASP A 57 11.00 -2.45 -2.26
C ASP A 57 9.99 -2.73 -3.37
N ARG A 58 8.89 -3.41 -3.02
CA ARG A 58 7.86 -3.81 -3.97
C ARG A 58 6.50 -4.00 -3.30
N ILE A 59 5.44 -3.64 -4.02
CA ILE A 59 4.08 -4.13 -3.76
C ILE A 59 3.70 -5.04 -4.93
N ARG A 60 3.39 -6.29 -4.63
CA ARG A 60 2.92 -7.27 -5.61
C ARG A 60 1.46 -7.60 -5.34
N PHE A 61 0.67 -7.54 -6.40
CA PHE A 61 -0.71 -8.01 -6.38
C PHE A 61 -0.76 -9.40 -7.01
N ASP A 62 -1.28 -10.36 -6.26
CA ASP A 62 -1.48 -11.72 -6.75
C ASP A 62 -2.98 -12.01 -6.77
N TYR A 63 -3.55 -12.10 -7.96
CA TYR A 63 -4.96 -12.39 -8.16
C TYR A 63 -5.10 -13.33 -9.34
N GLY A 64 -6.08 -14.21 -9.25
CA GLY A 64 -6.30 -15.25 -10.24
C GLY A 64 -7.76 -15.68 -10.25
N PHE A 65 -8.18 -16.24 -11.38
CA PHE A 65 -9.51 -16.82 -11.51
C PHE A 65 -9.52 -18.23 -10.90
N LYS A 66 -10.28 -18.43 -9.83
CA LYS A 66 -10.51 -19.76 -9.27
C LYS A 66 -11.64 -20.45 -10.04
N PHE A 67 -11.32 -21.52 -10.76
CA PHE A 67 -12.34 -22.42 -11.27
C PHE A 67 -13.03 -23.11 -10.08
N ASN A 68 -14.29 -22.77 -9.85
CA ASN A 68 -15.13 -23.54 -8.94
C ASN A 68 -15.56 -24.80 -9.68
N LYS A 69 -15.17 -25.96 -9.15
CA LYS A 69 -15.62 -27.27 -9.63
C LYS A 69 -16.93 -27.65 -8.96
#